data_AF-A0A6N9UWK0-F1
#
_entry.id   AF-A0A6N9UWK0-F1
#
_cell.length_a   1.000
_cell.length_b   1.000
_cell.length_c   1.000
_cell.angle_alpha   90.00
_cell.angle_beta   90.00
_cell.angle_gamma   90.00
#
_symmetry.space_group_name_H-M   'P 1'
#
loop_
_entity.id
_entity.type
_entity.pdbx_description
1 polymer ?
#
loop_
_entity_poly.entity_id
_entity_poly.type
_entity_poly.pdbx_seq_one_letter_code
_entity_poly.pdbx_strand_id
1 'polypeptide(L)'
;MAADTRVVLEPGARLVLREEVLFGRYGEPCGGYRQRVRVETGQGPLYDQELATGPTAPGWDGPAVTAGRPAAGTLLVVDPAAAAGD
;
A
#
# COMPACT_ATOMS: atom_id res chain seq x y z
N MET A 1 8.33 -7.91 -9.90
CA MET A 1 7.31 -7.00 -10.48
C MET A 1 7.35 -5.69 -9.72
N ALA A 2 7.12 -4.56 -10.39
CA ALA A 2 7.01 -3.26 -9.75
C ALA A 2 5.65 -2.62 -10.12
N ALA A 3 4.98 -2.03 -9.14
CA ALA A 3 3.74 -1.27 -9.31
C ALA A 3 3.93 0.14 -8.73
N ASP A 4 3.55 1.16 -9.50
CA ASP A 4 3.56 2.56 -9.08
C ASP A 4 2.17 3.15 -9.33
N THR A 5 1.53 3.60 -8.25
CA THR A 5 0.21 4.21 -8.28
C THR A 5 0.33 5.65 -7.82
N ARG A 6 -0.08 6.60 -8.66
CA ARG A 6 -0.17 8.02 -8.29
C ARG A 6 -1.60 8.51 -8.47
N VAL A 7 -2.15 9.09 -7.41
CA VAL A 7 -3.47 9.70 -7.41
C VAL A 7 -3.33 11.16 -7.02
N VAL A 8 -3.81 12.05 -7.88
CA VAL A 8 -3.91 13.49 -7.60
C VAL A 8 -5.39 13.82 -7.44
N LEU A 9 -5.76 14.30 -6.26
CA LEU A 9 -7.13 14.64 -5.90
C LEU A 9 -7.36 16.14 -6.03
N GLU A 10 -8.49 16.50 -6.64
CA GLU A 10 -8.99 17.87 -6.60
C GLU A 10 -9.49 18.22 -5.17
N PRO A 11 -9.51 19.51 -4.79
CA PRO A 11 -10.07 19.94 -3.52
C PRO A 11 -11.50 19.42 -3.32
N GLY A 12 -11.74 18.74 -2.19
CA GLY A 12 -13.04 18.16 -1.86
C GLY A 12 -13.32 16.77 -2.44
N ALA A 13 -12.42 16.21 -3.26
CA ALA A 13 -12.57 14.85 -3.77
C ALA A 13 -12.49 13.81 -2.64
N ARG A 14 -13.21 12.70 -2.83
CA ARG A 14 -13.18 11.54 -1.94
C ARG A 14 -12.55 10.34 -2.66
N LEU A 15 -11.81 9.54 -1.92
CA LEU A 15 -11.13 8.36 -2.45
C LEU A 15 -11.30 7.19 -1.48
N VAL A 16 -11.60 6.01 -2.03
CA VAL A 16 -11.31 4.74 -1.39
C VAL A 16 -10.35 4.00 -2.31
N LEU A 17 -9.12 3.79 -1.84
CA LEU A 17 -8.11 3.01 -2.53
C LEU A 17 -7.83 1.75 -1.70
N ARG A 18 -7.91 0.60 -2.34
CA ARG A 18 -7.65 -0.69 -1.71
C ARG A 18 -6.59 -1.44 -2.48
N GLU A 19 -5.59 -1.91 -1.76
CA GLU A 19 -4.54 -2.74 -2.28
C GLU A 19 -4.57 -4.09 -1.58
N GLU A 20 -4.43 -5.14 -2.37
CA GLU A 20 -4.26 -6.50 -1.89
C GLU A 20 -3.20 -7.17 -2.73
N VAL A 21 -2.22 -7.76 -2.05
CA VAL A 21 -1.17 -8.52 -2.69
C VAL A 21 -1.15 -9.92 -2.11
N LEU A 22 -1.18 -10.90 -2.99
CA LEU A 22 -0.80 -12.27 -2.68
C LEU A 22 0.68 -12.43 -3.08
N PHE A 23 1.52 -12.83 -2.13
CA PHE A 23 2.96 -12.87 -2.33
C PHE A 23 3.45 -14.06 -3.17
N GLY A 24 2.55 -14.98 -3.49
CA GLY A 24 2.80 -16.15 -4.31
C GLY A 24 1.57 -17.06 -4.33
N ARG A 25 1.68 -18.17 -5.05
CA ARG A 25 0.68 -19.24 -4.96
C ARG A 25 0.86 -20.01 -3.66
N TYR A 26 -0.18 -20.73 -3.25
CA TYR A 26 -0.08 -21.60 -2.09
C TYR A 26 1.03 -22.63 -2.26
N GLY A 27 1.93 -22.72 -1.27
CA GLY A 27 3.07 -23.65 -1.28
C GLY A 27 4.27 -23.21 -2.10
N GLU A 28 4.19 -22.08 -2.82
CA GLU A 28 5.31 -21.52 -3.58
C GLU A 28 6.01 -20.41 -2.78
N PRO A 29 7.34 -20.25 -2.92
CA PRO A 29 8.06 -19.13 -2.33
C PRO A 29 7.55 -17.77 -2.83
N CYS A 30 7.68 -16.74 -2.00
CA CYS A 30 7.35 -15.38 -2.40
C CYS A 30 8.22 -14.91 -3.58
N GLY A 31 7.59 -14.34 -4.60
CA GLY A 31 8.28 -13.67 -5.70
C GLY A 31 8.71 -12.24 -5.33
N GLY A 32 9.70 -11.69 -6.03
CA GLY A 32 10.11 -10.29 -5.82
C GLY A 32 9.00 -9.31 -6.23
N TYR A 33 8.52 -8.52 -5.26
CA TYR A 33 7.47 -7.54 -5.46
C TYR A 33 7.82 -6.20 -4.80
N ARG A 34 7.54 -5.11 -5.50
CA ARG A 34 7.67 -3.74 -4.99
C ARG A 34 6.45 -2.93 -5.43
N GLN A 35 5.85 -2.23 -4.48
CA GLN A 35 4.72 -1.34 -4.69
C GLN A 35 5.05 0.03 -4.13
N ARG A 36 4.65 1.10 -4.83
CA ARG A 36 4.57 2.45 -4.26
C ARG A 36 3.23 3.09 -4.57
N VAL A 37 2.61 3.68 -3.56
CA VAL A 37 1.41 4.50 -3.69
C VAL A 37 1.70 5.91 -3.23
N ARG A 38 1.32 6.87 -4.06
CA ARG A 38 1.34 8.29 -3.74
C ARG A 38 -0.04 8.89 -3.95
N VAL A 39 -0.61 9.46 -2.90
CA VAL A 39 -1.86 10.23 -2.98
C VAL A 39 -1.57 11.64 -2.52
N GLU A 40 -1.93 12.60 -3.34
CA GLU A 40 -1.75 14.03 -3.08
C GLU A 40 -2.98 14.81 -3.52
N THR A 41 -3.09 16.03 -3.01
CA THR A 41 -4.01 17.04 -3.54
C THR A 41 -3.21 18.13 -4.25
N GLY A 42 -3.90 19.05 -4.92
CA GLY A 42 -3.27 20.30 -5.39
C GLY A 42 -2.59 21.12 -4.27
N GLN A 43 -2.88 20.82 -2.99
CA GLN A 43 -2.31 21.52 -1.83
C GLN A 43 -1.12 20.78 -1.20
N GLY A 44 -0.86 19.52 -1.56
CA GLY A 44 0.26 18.74 -1.03
C GLY A 44 -0.01 17.24 -0.85
N PRO A 45 1.01 16.48 -0.42
CA PRO A 45 0.94 15.03 -0.25
C PRO A 45 0.05 14.64 0.93
N LEU A 46 -0.73 13.57 0.76
CA LEU A 46 -1.56 12.96 1.80
C LEU A 46 -1.03 11.60 2.25
N TYR A 47 -0.49 10.81 1.32
CA TYR A 47 0.00 9.46 1.58
C TYR A 47 1.14 9.11 0.63
N ASP A 48 2.24 8.57 1.14
CA ASP A 48 3.32 7.98 0.36
C ASP A 48 3.76 6.70 1.06
N GLN A 49 3.48 5.56 0.45
CA GLN A 49 3.78 4.25 1.03
C GLN A 49 4.47 3.36 0.03
N GLU A 50 5.52 2.67 0.50
CA GLU A 50 6.25 1.69 -0.26
C GLU A 50 6.26 0.33 0.47
N LEU A 51 5.96 -0.74 -0.25
CA LEU A 51 6.06 -2.12 0.22
C LEU A 51 7.02 -2.88 -0.70
N ALA A 52 8.03 -3.52 -0.13
CA ALA A 52 8.91 -4.44 -0.84
C ALA A 52 8.89 -5.81 -0.15
N THR A 53 8.70 -6.88 -0.92
CA THR A 53 8.68 -8.27 -0.45
C THR A 53 9.45 -9.19 -1.39
N GLY A 54 9.79 -10.37 -0.87
CA GLY A 54 10.51 -11.41 -1.61
C GLY A 54 12.01 -11.45 -1.29
N PRO A 55 12.76 -12.36 -1.96
CA PRO A 55 14.09 -12.81 -1.52
C PRO A 55 15.15 -11.71 -1.38
N THR A 56 14.97 -10.57 -2.04
CA THR A 56 15.91 -9.44 -2.02
C THR A 56 15.45 -8.27 -1.15
N ALA A 57 14.26 -8.33 -0.55
CA ALA A 57 13.71 -7.27 0.29
C ALA A 57 14.15 -7.49 1.75
N PRO A 58 14.90 -6.58 2.39
CA PRO A 58 15.36 -6.79 3.76
C PRO A 58 14.21 -6.87 4.77
N GLY A 59 14.19 -7.93 5.59
CA GLY A 59 13.26 -8.07 6.72
C GLY A 59 11.78 -8.22 6.37
N TRP A 60 11.46 -8.46 5.09
CA TRP A 60 10.08 -8.47 4.59
C TRP A 60 9.19 -9.53 5.25
N ASP A 61 9.76 -10.65 5.66
CA ASP A 61 9.11 -11.77 6.37
C ASP A 61 9.19 -11.65 7.90
N GLY A 62 9.86 -10.61 8.41
CA GLY A 62 9.98 -10.34 9.83
C GLY A 62 8.65 -9.89 10.46
N PRO A 63 8.55 -9.95 11.81
CA PRO A 63 7.32 -9.64 12.54
C PRO A 63 6.85 -8.19 12.39
N ALA A 64 7.77 -7.28 12.04
CA ALA A 64 7.46 -5.87 11.81
C ALA A 64 6.83 -5.60 10.42
N VAL A 65 6.84 -6.57 9.51
CA VAL A 65 6.41 -6.38 8.12
C VAL A 65 5.27 -7.33 7.77
N THR A 66 5.56 -8.57 7.38
CA THR A 66 4.50 -9.54 7.05
C THR A 66 4.38 -10.68 8.06
N ALA A 67 5.36 -10.89 8.95
CA ALA A 67 5.45 -12.07 9.80
C ALA A 67 5.28 -13.40 9.02
N GLY A 68 5.77 -13.44 7.77
CA GLY A 68 5.64 -14.58 6.87
C GLY A 68 4.21 -14.85 6.36
N ARG A 69 3.27 -13.92 6.54
CA ARG A 69 1.90 -14.07 6.02
C ARG A 69 1.90 -14.02 4.49
N PRO A 70 1.08 -14.83 3.81
CA PRO A 70 1.13 -15.00 2.36
C PRO A 70 0.48 -13.84 1.59
N ALA A 71 -0.12 -12.89 2.32
CA ALA A 71 -0.83 -11.77 1.76
C ALA A 71 -0.73 -10.56 2.70
N ALA A 72 -0.81 -9.37 2.11
CA ALA A 72 -1.00 -8.13 2.82
C ALA A 72 -1.98 -7.25 2.05
N GLY A 73 -2.57 -6.28 2.73
CA GLY A 73 -3.43 -5.31 2.10
C GLY A 73 -3.51 -4.01 2.89
N THR A 74 -3.83 -2.95 2.17
CA THR A 74 -3.97 -1.59 2.69
C THR A 74 -5.30 -1.04 2.21
N LEU A 75 -5.99 -0.30 3.08
CA LEU A 75 -7.17 0.48 2.73
C LEU A 75 -6.88 1.93 3.09
N LEU A 76 -6.92 2.81 2.10
CA LEU A 76 -6.81 4.26 2.27
C LEU A 76 -8.16 4.88 1.95
N VAL A 77 -8.69 5.65 2.90
CA VAL A 77 -9.88 6.47 2.73
C VAL A 77 -9.48 7.93 2.86
N VAL A 78 -9.78 8.72 1.82
CA VAL A 78 -9.69 10.17 1.87
C VAL A 78 -11.12 10.70 1.84
N ASP A 79 -11.53 11.31 2.94
CA ASP A 79 -12.82 11.97 3.06
C ASP A 79 -12.66 13.32 3.76
N PRO A 80 -12.71 14.44 3.02
CA PRO A 80 -12.60 15.79 3.59
C PRO A 80 -13.72 16.14 4.59
N ALA A 81 -14.82 15.39 4.62
CA ALA A 81 -15.93 15.60 5.54
C ALA A 81 -15.96 14.59 6.70
N ALA A 82 -15.04 13.62 6.74
CA ALA A 82 -14.94 12.74 7.89
C ALA A 82 -14.50 13.56 9.11
N ALA A 83 -15.28 13.50 10.19
CA ALA A 83 -14.81 13.95 11.48
C ALA A 83 -13.53 13.16 11.83
N ALA A 84 -12.52 13.81 12.41
CA ALA A 84 -11.44 13.08 13.05
C ALA A 84 -12.08 12.14 14.08
N GLY A 85 -11.92 10.82 13.88
CA GLY A 85 -12.63 9.83 14.69
C GLY A 85 -12.36 9.99 16.18
N ASP A 86 -13.41 9.85 16.99
CA ASP A 86 -13.35 9.64 18.44
C ASP A 86 -12.56 8.37 18.81
#